data_AF-A0A0G1Z691-F1
#
_entry.id   AF-A0A0G1Z691-F1
#
_cell.length_a   1.000
_cell.length_b   1.000
_cell.length_c   1.000
_cell.angle_alpha   90.00
_cell.angle_beta   90.00
_cell.angle_gamma   90.00
#
_symmetry.space_group_name_H-M   'P 1'
#
loop_
_entity.id
_entity.type
_entity.pdbx_description
1 polymer ?
#
loop_
_entity_poly.entity_id
_entity_poly.type
_entity_poly.pdbx_seq_one_letter_code
_entity_poly.pdbx_strand_id
1 'polypeptide(L)'
;MKVTLAVVGCLLLAGCGPRLNSGIVVSKKYEPEEKWIQILMVPRIYTVGKSTVTSFMAVPVFHRKPECWVMTIHGSVEDRNGKKKEKTRALYVPRETYEKTSVGDFYTVQPPDKAEVPIEQHDATSEEQLAYREKPACPR
;
A
#
# COMPACT_ATOMS: atom_id res chain seq x y z
N MET A 1 48.25 -12.33 2.19
CA MET A 1 47.69 -10.97 2.04
C MET A 1 46.67 -10.96 0.92
N LYS A 2 45.39 -10.76 1.24
CA LYS A 2 44.27 -10.31 0.37
C LYS A 2 42.96 -10.44 1.19
N VAL A 3 42.96 -9.79 2.35
CA VAL A 3 41.72 -9.41 3.04
C VAL A 3 41.52 -7.96 2.68
N THR A 4 40.28 -7.59 2.31
CA THR A 4 39.66 -6.24 2.30
C THR A 4 38.99 -5.82 0.98
N LEU A 5 37.99 -6.57 0.48
CA LEU A 5 37.02 -5.97 -0.47
C LEU A 5 35.56 -6.47 -0.32
N ALA A 6 35.24 -7.20 0.75
CA ALA A 6 33.88 -7.76 0.92
C ALA A 6 33.10 -7.17 2.11
N VAL A 7 33.66 -6.22 2.87
CA VAL A 7 33.04 -5.71 4.11
C VAL A 7 32.32 -4.35 3.92
N VAL A 8 32.51 -3.67 2.78
CA VAL A 8 31.98 -2.32 2.56
C VAL A 8 30.52 -2.31 2.03
N GLY A 9 30.00 -3.45 1.56
CA GLY A 9 28.67 -3.52 0.91
C GLY A 9 27.46 -3.77 1.82
N CYS A 10 27.64 -4.33 3.02
CA CYS A 10 26.52 -4.84 3.84
C CYS A 10 25.93 -3.84 4.84
N LEU A 11 26.45 -2.61 4.93
CA LEU A 11 25.97 -1.60 5.89
C LEU A 11 24.87 -0.67 5.35
N LEU A 12 24.45 -0.84 4.08
CA LEU A 12 23.67 0.18 3.38
C LEU A 12 22.15 0.18 3.57
N LEU A 13 21.50 -0.76 4.29
CA LEU A 13 20.02 -0.84 4.20
C LEU A 13 19.25 -1.05 5.51
N ALA A 14 19.87 -0.89 6.69
CA ALA A 14 19.10 -0.69 7.92
C ALA A 14 18.70 0.79 8.08
N GLY A 15 17.90 1.27 7.13
CA GLY A 15 17.22 2.57 7.18
C GLY A 15 16.09 2.57 8.21
N CYS A 16 16.30 2.02 9.41
CA CYS A 16 15.46 2.27 10.57
C CYS A 16 15.82 3.67 11.08
N GLY A 17 15.38 4.68 10.33
CA GLY A 17 15.35 6.05 10.80
C GLY A 17 14.30 6.16 11.90
N PRO A 18 14.49 7.05 12.88
CA PRO A 18 13.53 7.20 13.96
C PRO A 18 12.17 7.62 13.37
N ARG A 19 11.13 6.88 13.79
CA ARG A 19 9.74 7.07 13.38
C ARG A 19 9.09 8.12 14.28
N LEU A 20 8.26 8.96 13.68
CA LEU A 20 7.43 9.89 14.42
C LEU A 20 6.33 9.09 15.13
N ASN A 21 6.45 8.97 16.46
CA ASN A 21 5.53 8.21 17.30
C ASN A 21 4.59 9.11 18.12
N SER A 22 4.78 10.43 18.08
CA SER A 22 3.91 11.40 18.73
C SER A 22 4.01 12.74 18.03
N GLY A 23 2.93 13.52 18.02
CA GLY A 23 2.91 14.84 17.42
C GLY A 23 1.54 15.49 17.47
N ILE A 24 1.44 16.70 16.93
CA ILE A 24 0.19 17.43 16.79
C ILE A 24 -0.55 16.93 15.56
N VAL A 25 -1.84 16.63 15.69
CA VAL A 25 -2.70 16.25 14.58
C VAL A 25 -2.92 17.48 13.70
N VAL A 26 -2.45 17.43 12.46
CA VAL A 26 -2.54 18.55 11.51
C VAL A 26 -3.63 18.36 10.46
N SER A 27 -4.03 17.12 10.19
CA SER A 27 -5.13 16.84 9.27
C SER A 27 -5.79 15.50 9.53
N LYS A 28 -7.01 15.38 9.03
CA LYS A 28 -7.87 14.21 9.12
C LYS A 28 -8.50 13.98 7.74
N LYS A 29 -8.42 12.75 7.25
CA LYS A 29 -8.96 12.36 5.94
C LYS A 29 -9.73 11.04 6.08
N TYR A 30 -10.96 11.03 5.58
CA TYR A 30 -11.69 9.80 5.32
C TYR A 30 -11.36 9.30 3.91
N GLU A 31 -11.00 8.03 3.81
CA GLU A 31 -10.86 7.34 2.53
C GLU A 31 -11.96 6.28 2.44
N PRO A 32 -12.98 6.46 1.57
CA PRO A 32 -14.03 5.48 1.40
C PRO A 32 -13.48 4.19 0.78
N GLU A 33 -14.25 3.11 0.90
CA GLU A 33 -13.93 1.83 0.26
C GLU A 33 -13.78 2.00 -1.26
N GLU A 34 -12.68 1.46 -1.79
CA GLU A 34 -12.38 1.52 -3.22
C GLU A 34 -12.31 0.09 -3.80
N LYS A 35 -13.03 -0.13 -4.90
CA LYS A 35 -13.04 -1.39 -5.63
C LYS A 35 -12.68 -1.14 -7.09
N TRP A 36 -11.72 -1.88 -7.60
CA TRP A 36 -11.33 -1.80 -9.01
C TRP A 36 -11.02 -3.17 -9.59
N ILE A 37 -11.08 -3.26 -10.91
CA ILE A 37 -10.78 -4.48 -11.65
C ILE A 37 -9.54 -4.19 -12.50
N GLN A 38 -8.52 -5.03 -12.35
CA GLN A 38 -7.35 -5.01 -13.22
C GLN A 38 -7.44 -6.18 -14.20
N ILE A 39 -7.19 -5.93 -15.49
CA ILE A 39 -7.11 -7.01 -16.48
C ILE A 39 -5.65 -7.42 -16.64
N LEU A 40 -5.34 -8.66 -16.22
CA LEU A 40 -4.03 -9.26 -16.42
C LEU A 40 -4.03 -10.06 -17.73
N MET A 41 -3.04 -9.79 -18.59
CA MET A 41 -2.84 -10.55 -19.82
C MET A 41 -1.82 -11.66 -19.57
N VAL A 42 -2.31 -12.89 -19.44
CA VAL A 42 -1.46 -14.06 -19.18
C VAL A 42 -1.14 -14.75 -20.51
N PRO A 43 0.14 -14.90 -20.89
CA PRO A 43 0.51 -15.61 -22.09
C PRO A 43 0.28 -17.11 -21.91
N ARG A 44 -0.43 -17.72 -22.86
CA ARG A 44 -0.60 -19.16 -22.96
C ARG A 44 0.10 -19.65 -24.22
N ILE A 45 1.18 -20.38 -24.01
CA ILE A 45 2.01 -20.96 -25.07
C ILE A 45 1.57 -22.41 -25.28
N TYR A 46 1.29 -22.78 -26.52
CA TYR A 46 1.00 -24.17 -26.89
C TYR A 46 1.66 -24.52 -28.22
N THR A 47 2.11 -25.76 -28.32
CA THR A 47 2.79 -26.29 -29.51
C THR A 47 1.78 -27.04 -30.37
N VAL A 48 1.67 -26.67 -31.64
CA VAL A 48 0.84 -27.34 -32.65
C VAL A 48 1.77 -27.87 -33.74
N GLY A 49 2.02 -29.18 -33.73
CA GLY A 49 2.98 -29.79 -34.66
C GLY A 49 4.40 -29.26 -34.45
N LYS A 50 4.97 -28.61 -35.47
CA LYS A 50 6.30 -27.96 -35.41
C LYS A 50 6.25 -26.47 -35.06
N SER A 51 5.06 -25.91 -34.87
CA SER A 51 4.86 -24.48 -34.62
C SER A 51 4.52 -24.22 -33.16
N THR A 52 5.09 -23.16 -32.61
CA THR A 52 4.74 -22.64 -31.28
C THR A 52 3.78 -21.47 -31.45
N VAL A 53 2.63 -21.54 -30.80
CA VAL A 53 1.63 -20.47 -30.80
C VAL A 53 1.58 -19.86 -29.41
N THR A 54 1.70 -18.53 -29.37
CA THR A 54 1.47 -17.75 -28.14
C THR A 54 0.12 -17.06 -28.28
N SER A 55 -0.80 -17.39 -27.38
CA SER A 55 -2.06 -16.65 -27.20
C SER A 55 -2.01 -15.87 -25.89
N PHE A 56 -2.86 -14.86 -25.74
CA PHE A 56 -3.02 -14.16 -24.46
C PHE A 56 -4.43 -14.37 -23.93
N MET A 57 -4.51 -14.74 -22.65
CA MET A 57 -5.76 -14.84 -21.92
C MET A 57 -5.91 -13.61 -21.01
N ALA A 58 -7.02 -12.90 -21.14
CA ALA A 58 -7.39 -11.82 -20.23
C ALA A 58 -8.03 -12.41 -18.97
N VAL A 59 -7.42 -12.16 -17.81
CA VAL A 59 -7.92 -12.59 -16.49
C VAL A 59 -8.26 -11.33 -15.68
N PRO A 60 -9.53 -11.12 -15.31
CA PRO A 60 -9.87 -10.04 -14.40
C PRO A 60 -9.45 -10.38 -12.97
N VAL A 61 -8.77 -9.43 -12.32
CA VAL A 61 -8.39 -9.48 -10.92
C VAL A 61 -9.16 -8.40 -10.19
N PHE A 62 -9.88 -8.79 -9.14
CA PHE A 62 -10.68 -7.88 -8.34
C PHE A 62 -9.86 -7.40 -7.15
N HIS A 63 -9.87 -6.09 -6.96
CA HIS A 63 -9.18 -5.45 -5.86
C HIS A 63 -10.18 -4.75 -4.97
N ARG A 64 -9.95 -4.84 -3.66
CA ARG A 64 -10.71 -4.14 -2.63
C ARG A 64 -9.76 -3.48 -1.64
N LYS A 65 -9.85 -2.17 -1.54
CA LYS A 65 -9.24 -1.38 -0.48
C LYS A 65 -10.32 -1.03 0.54
N PRO A 66 -10.26 -1.53 1.78
CA PRO A 66 -11.27 -1.25 2.80
C PRO A 66 -11.28 0.24 3.15
N GLU A 67 -12.40 0.72 3.68
CA GLU A 67 -12.49 2.10 4.16
C GLU A 67 -11.47 2.38 5.29
N CYS A 68 -10.94 3.60 5.30
CA CYS A 68 -9.85 3.99 6.18
C CYS A 68 -10.05 5.39 6.77
N TRP A 69 -9.68 5.52 8.05
CA TRP A 69 -9.64 6.78 8.76
C TRP A 69 -8.18 7.18 8.97
N VAL A 70 -7.76 8.25 8.30
CA VAL A 70 -6.36 8.68 8.27
C VAL A 70 -6.20 9.94 9.10
N MET A 71 -5.34 9.87 10.12
CA MET A 71 -4.87 11.02 10.86
C MET A 71 -3.45 11.36 10.46
N THR A 72 -3.15 12.64 10.26
CA THR A 72 -1.79 13.09 9.97
C THR A 72 -1.24 13.82 11.18
N ILE A 73 -0.11 13.34 11.72
CA ILE A 73 0.59 13.99 12.82
C ILE A 73 1.86 14.69 12.33
N HIS A 74 2.18 15.83 12.94
CA HIS A 74 3.39 16.60 12.72
C HIS A 74 4.19 16.71 14.02
N GLY A 75 5.51 16.54 13.94
CA GLY A 75 6.39 16.73 15.08
C GLY A 75 7.86 16.61 14.70
N SER A 76 8.73 16.75 15.69
CA SER A 76 10.17 16.65 15.50
C SER A 76 10.68 15.26 15.83
N VAL A 77 11.54 14.71 14.98
CA VAL A 77 12.30 13.51 15.26
C VAL A 77 13.78 13.85 15.24
N GLU A 78 14.52 13.38 16.24
CA GLU A 78 15.97 13.55 16.31
C GLU A 78 16.65 12.51 15.42
N ASP A 79 17.52 12.95 14.51
CA ASP A 79 18.32 12.06 13.67
C ASP A 79 19.49 11.45 14.47
N ARG A 80 20.20 10.46 13.90
CA ARG A 80 21.37 9.82 14.55
C ARG A 80 22.49 10.79 14.95
N ASN A 81 22.50 11.99 14.35
CA ASN A 81 23.48 13.05 14.62
C ASN A 81 22.98 14.11 15.63
N GLY A 82 21.88 13.84 16.36
CA GLY A 82 21.33 14.79 17.33
C GLY A 82 20.57 15.98 16.73
N LYS A 83 20.38 16.01 15.41
CA LYS A 83 19.68 17.09 14.72
C LYS A 83 18.18 16.82 14.69
N LYS A 84 17.39 17.73 15.24
CA LYS A 84 15.93 17.71 15.12
C LYS A 84 15.51 17.98 13.68
N LYS A 85 14.67 17.10 13.13
CA LYS A 85 14.03 17.25 11.84
C LYS A 85 12.53 17.17 12.02
N GLU A 86 11.82 18.16 11.50
CA GLU A 86 10.37 18.09 11.41
C GLU A 86 9.97 16.99 10.43
N LYS A 87 8.97 16.22 10.81
CA LYS A 87 8.37 15.17 9.98
C LYS A 87 6.86 15.24 10.13
N THR A 88 6.21 14.80 9.07
CA THR A 88 4.77 14.57 9.04
C THR A 88 4.54 13.10 8.74
N ARG A 89 3.55 12.50 9.40
CA ARG A 89 3.26 11.07 9.27
C ARG A 89 1.76 10.83 9.22
N ALA A 90 1.31 10.12 8.20
CA ALA A 90 -0.05 9.58 8.12
C ALA A 90 -0.16 8.29 8.94
N LEU A 91 -1.26 8.15 9.67
CA LEU A 91 -1.58 7.05 10.56
C LEU A 91 -2.98 6.55 10.22
N TYR A 92 -3.11 5.24 10.04
CA TYR A 92 -4.39 4.58 9.92
C TYR A 92 -4.88 4.26 11.33
N VAL A 93 -6.03 4.82 11.69
CA VAL A 93 -6.60 4.68 13.03
C VAL A 93 -8.01 4.07 12.97
N PRO A 94 -8.47 3.44 14.05
CA PRO A 94 -9.89 3.08 14.18
C PRO A 94 -10.78 4.33 14.11
N ARG A 95 -12.02 4.13 13.64
CA ARG A 95 -13.02 5.20 13.56
C ARG A 95 -13.21 5.95 14.87
N GLU A 96 -13.27 5.23 15.99
CA GLU A 96 -13.44 5.84 17.31
C GLU A 96 -12.32 6.81 17.67
N THR A 97 -11.06 6.42 17.40
CA THR A 97 -9.90 7.28 17.63
C THR A 97 -9.95 8.49 16.72
N TYR A 98 -10.30 8.28 15.44
CA TYR A 98 -10.48 9.36 14.49
C TYR A 98 -11.54 10.35 14.99
N GLU A 99 -12.72 9.90 15.42
CA GLU A 99 -13.79 10.79 15.86
C GLU A 99 -13.46 11.53 17.17
N LYS A 100 -12.79 10.86 18.12
CA LYS A 100 -12.42 11.44 19.42
C LYS A 100 -11.29 12.47 19.32
N THR A 101 -10.39 12.35 18.36
CA THR A 101 -9.23 13.26 18.25
C THR A 101 -9.50 14.40 17.26
N SER A 102 -9.29 15.64 17.71
CA SER A 102 -9.44 16.84 16.90
C SER A 102 -8.13 17.25 16.23
N VAL A 103 -8.24 18.04 15.16
CA VAL A 103 -7.07 18.72 14.59
C VAL A 103 -6.58 19.75 15.60
N GLY A 104 -5.27 19.75 15.87
CA GLY A 104 -4.63 20.53 16.93
C GLY A 104 -4.31 19.73 18.19
N ASP A 105 -4.91 18.56 18.38
CA ASP A 105 -4.64 17.72 19.55
C ASP A 105 -3.26 17.06 19.46
N PHE A 106 -2.63 16.83 20.62
CA PHE A 106 -1.43 16.00 20.70
C PHE A 106 -1.82 14.52 20.73
N TYR A 107 -1.25 13.73 19.83
CA TYR A 107 -1.52 12.31 19.69
C TYR A 107 -0.25 11.48 19.79
N THR A 108 -0.32 10.36 20.52
CA THR A 108 0.74 9.36 20.64
C THR A 108 0.29 8.06 19.97
N VAL A 109 1.11 7.57 19.05
CA VAL A 109 0.85 6.34 18.28
C VAL A 109 0.83 5.13 19.22
N GLN A 110 -0.29 4.42 19.22
CA GLN A 110 -0.42 3.16 19.96
C GLN A 110 -0.12 1.97 19.03
N PRO A 111 0.67 0.97 19.48
CA PRO A 111 0.85 -0.28 18.76
C PRO A 111 -0.41 -1.17 18.86
N PRO A 112 -0.75 -1.98 17.84
CA PRO A 112 -0.02 -2.17 16.59
C PRO A 112 -0.26 -1.05 15.57
N ASP A 113 0.84 -0.49 15.08
CA ASP A 113 0.86 0.58 14.08
C ASP A 113 0.96 -0.07 12.68
N LYS A 114 -0.16 -0.09 11.95
CA LYS A 114 -0.20 -0.60 10.56
C LYS A 114 0.35 0.47 9.64
N ALA A 115 1.51 0.21 9.04
CA ALA A 115 2.15 1.11 8.09
C ALA A 115 1.33 1.27 6.80
N GLU A 116 0.57 0.25 6.41
CA GLU A 116 -0.18 0.18 5.15
C GLU A 116 -1.56 -0.48 5.36
N VAL A 117 -2.52 -0.09 4.53
CA VAL A 117 -3.84 -0.72 4.46
C VAL A 117 -3.71 -1.99 3.63
N PRO A 118 -4.17 -3.16 4.11
CA PRO A 118 -4.19 -4.36 3.30
C PRO A 118 -5.15 -4.17 2.10
N ILE A 119 -4.63 -4.35 0.89
CA ILE A 119 -5.47 -4.46 -0.32
C ILE A 119 -5.80 -5.93 -0.49
N GLU A 120 -7.09 -6.26 -0.40
CA GLU A 120 -7.58 -7.61 -0.68
C GLU A 120 -7.61 -7.81 -2.20
N GLN A 121 -7.11 -8.96 -2.65
CA GLN A 121 -7.07 -9.34 -4.06
C GLN A 121 -7.60 -10.75 -4.20
N HIS A 122 -8.47 -10.97 -5.18
CA HIS A 122 -8.91 -12.30 -5.57
C HIS A 122 -9.03 -12.41 -7.09
N ASP A 123 -8.73 -13.61 -7.58
CA ASP A 123 -9.00 -13.98 -8.96
C ASP A 123 -10.52 -14.04 -9.17
N ALA A 124 -10.98 -13.53 -10.31
CA ALA A 124 -12.39 -13.56 -10.64
C ALA A 124 -12.93 -14.99 -10.69
N THR A 125 -14.01 -15.24 -9.97
CA THR A 125 -14.82 -16.44 -10.09
C THR A 125 -15.50 -16.51 -11.48
N SER A 126 -15.97 -17.69 -11.90
CA SER A 126 -16.64 -17.86 -13.19
C SER A 126 -17.87 -16.95 -13.34
N GLU A 127 -18.60 -16.71 -12.25
CA GLU A 127 -19.77 -15.80 -12.22
C GLU A 127 -19.35 -14.33 -12.42
N GLU A 128 -18.29 -13.88 -11.73
CA GLU A 128 -17.76 -12.52 -11.89
C GLU A 128 -17.18 -12.27 -13.29
N GLN A 129 -16.58 -13.29 -13.90
CA GLN A 129 -16.07 -13.23 -15.28
C GLN A 129 -17.21 -13.08 -16.29
N LEU A 130 -18.33 -13.81 -16.11
CA LEU A 130 -19.51 -13.69 -16.95
C LEU A 130 -20.16 -12.31 -16.79
N ALA A 131 -20.39 -11.87 -15.55
CA ALA A 131 -20.95 -10.55 -15.27
C ALA A 131 -20.08 -9.40 -15.83
N TYR A 132 -18.75 -9.55 -15.82
CA TYR A 132 -17.85 -8.57 -16.45
C TYR A 132 -17.96 -8.58 -17.98
N ARG A 133 -18.04 -9.76 -18.62
CA ARG A 133 -18.21 -9.88 -20.08
C ARG A 133 -19.54 -9.33 -20.58
N GLU A 134 -20.58 -9.42 -19.77
CA GLU A 134 -21.93 -8.98 -20.11
C GLU A 134 -22.18 -7.49 -19.85
N LYS A 135 -21.25 -6.77 -19.20
CA LYS A 135 -21.37 -5.32 -19.05
C LYS A 135 -21.36 -4.68 -20.44
N PRO A 136 -22.43 -3.95 -20.84
CA PRO A 136 -22.43 -3.24 -22.11
C PRO A 136 -21.28 -2.25 -22.10
N ALA A 137 -20.47 -2.25 -23.16
CA ALA A 137 -19.45 -1.23 -23.35
C ALA A 137 -20.14 0.14 -23.26
N CYS A 138 -19.66 1.02 -22.38
CA CYS A 138 -20.19 2.37 -22.29
C CYS A 138 -20.22 2.98 -23.70
N PRO A 139 -21.35 3.52 -24.17
CA PRO A 139 -21.39 4.20 -25.45
C PRO A 139 -20.39 5.36 -25.41
N ARG A 140 -19.50 5.41 -26.40
CA ARG A 140 -18.52 6.49 -26.59
C ARG A 140 -19.21 7.79 -26.99
#